data_AF-R9JCG4-F1
#
_entry.id   AF-R9JCG4-F1
#
_cell.length_a   1.000
_cell.length_b   1.000
_cell.length_c   1.000
_cell.angle_alpha   90.00
_cell.angle_beta   90.00
_cell.angle_gamma   90.00
#
_symmetry.space_group_name_H-M   'P 1'
#
loop_
_entity.id
_entity.type
_entity.pdbx_description
1 polymer ?
#
loop_
_entity_poly.entity_id
_entity_poly.type
_entity_poly.pdbx_seq_one_letter_code
_entity_poly.pdbx_strand_id
1 'polypeptide(L)'
;MERAGIKTVSREDALQRLLSDIKNLMEDLYQSGFDTVHDSTLKSFDAMAKQTAAYGMELLSALLTQLADGLKMRRHQIRAQGTQDGLAGVYTKLSLYIDLCEEKIELDKGIAYYGSGAQCQD
;
A
#
# COMPACT_ATOMS: atom_id res chain seq x y z
N MET A 1 13.70 -30.75 -22.44
CA MET A 1 13.53 -30.51 -20.99
C MET A 1 13.90 -29.06 -20.72
N GLU A 2 12.90 -28.20 -20.78
CA GLU A 2 13.01 -26.76 -20.59
C GLU A 2 13.30 -26.50 -19.11
N ARG A 3 14.48 -25.96 -18.79
CA ARG A 3 14.79 -25.54 -17.42
C ARG A 3 13.98 -24.29 -17.15
N ALA A 4 12.92 -24.43 -16.35
CA ALA A 4 12.19 -23.31 -15.78
C ALA A 4 13.18 -22.45 -14.99
N GLY A 5 13.65 -21.36 -15.61
CA GLY A 5 14.44 -20.35 -14.94
C GLY A 5 13.60 -19.77 -13.82
N ILE A 6 14.08 -19.88 -12.58
CA ILE A 6 13.52 -19.14 -11.45
C ILE A 6 13.65 -17.67 -11.83
N LYS A 7 12.56 -17.04 -12.27
CA LYS A 7 12.48 -15.59 -12.43
C LYS A 7 12.65 -15.00 -11.04
N THR A 8 13.85 -14.54 -10.73
CA THR A 8 14.08 -13.67 -9.57
C THR A 8 13.15 -12.47 -9.72
N VAL A 9 12.20 -12.33 -8.79
CA VAL A 9 11.27 -11.18 -8.77
C VAL A 9 12.12 -9.93 -8.61
N SER A 10 11.98 -8.97 -9.53
CA SER A 10 12.69 -7.69 -9.41
C SER A 10 12.18 -6.94 -8.16
N ARG A 11 13.00 -6.04 -7.64
CA ARG A 11 12.61 -5.19 -6.51
C ARG A 11 11.34 -4.40 -6.84
N GLU A 12 11.26 -3.90 -8.06
CA GLU A 12 10.13 -3.14 -8.61
C GLU A 12 8.86 -4.00 -8.67
N ASP A 13 8.97 -5.25 -9.13
CA ASP A 13 7.83 -6.19 -9.15
C ASP A 13 7.35 -6.54 -7.73
N ALA A 14 8.28 -6.70 -6.78
CA ALA A 14 7.95 -6.98 -5.39
C ALA A 14 7.23 -5.79 -4.74
N LEU A 15 7.68 -4.56 -5.01
CA LEU A 15 7.03 -3.33 -4.57
C LEU A 15 5.66 -3.16 -5.23
N GLN A 16 5.52 -3.39 -6.53
CA GLN A 16 4.24 -3.29 -7.23
C GLN A 16 3.19 -4.26 -6.68
N ARG A 17 3.59 -5.50 -6.34
CA ARG A 17 2.70 -6.46 -5.68
C ARG A 17 2.25 -5.97 -4.32
N LEU A 18 3.18 -5.49 -3.49
CA LEU A 18 2.85 -4.93 -2.18
C LEU A 18 1.88 -3.75 -2.26
N LEU A 19 2.13 -2.81 -3.18
CA LEU A 19 1.25 -1.66 -3.38
C LEU A 19 -0.14 -2.10 -3.85
N SER A 20 -0.22 -3.06 -4.77
CA SER A 20 -1.48 -3.65 -5.23
C SER A 20 -2.26 -4.30 -4.08
N ASP A 21 -1.59 -5.09 -3.24
CA ASP A 21 -2.21 -5.73 -2.07
C ASP A 21 -2.80 -4.70 -1.10
N ILE A 22 -2.08 -3.58 -0.88
CA ILE A 22 -2.56 -2.48 -0.04
C ILE A 22 -3.75 -1.77 -0.70
N LYS A 23 -3.73 -1.51 -2.01
CA LYS A 23 -4.86 -0.90 -2.74
C LYS A 23 -6.12 -1.74 -2.64
N ASN A 24 -5.99 -3.07 -2.77
CA ASN A 24 -7.12 -3.99 -2.63
C ASN A 24 -7.72 -3.90 -1.21
N LEU A 25 -6.89 -3.84 -0.17
CA LEU A 25 -7.37 -3.63 1.20
C LEU A 25 -8.05 -2.28 1.40
N MET A 26 -7.56 -1.24 0.76
CA MET A 26 -8.20 0.07 0.78
C MET A 26 -9.55 0.08 0.06
N GLU A 27 -9.66 -0.62 -1.07
CA GLU A 27 -10.92 -0.76 -1.80
C GLU A 27 -11.96 -1.54 -0.99
N ASP A 28 -11.57 -2.67 -0.38
CA ASP A 28 -12.43 -3.43 0.55
C ASP A 28 -12.93 -2.54 1.69
N LEU A 29 -12.03 -1.72 2.25
CA LEU A 29 -12.38 -0.79 3.30
C LEU A 29 -13.38 0.28 2.82
N TYR A 30 -13.13 0.88 1.66
CA TYR A 30 -14.02 1.87 1.06
C TYR A 30 -15.42 1.30 0.80
N GLN A 31 -15.50 0.08 0.25
CA GLN A 31 -16.77 -0.62 -0.02
C GLN A 31 -17.53 -0.97 1.28
N SER A 32 -16.81 -1.25 2.37
CA SER A 32 -17.42 -1.54 3.68
C SER A 32 -17.97 -0.30 4.41
N GLY A 33 -17.69 0.91 3.90
CA GLY A 33 -18.14 2.17 4.49
C GLY A 33 -17.45 2.51 5.83
N PHE A 34 -16.28 1.94 6.12
CA PHE A 34 -15.52 2.11 7.38
C PHE A 34 -16.20 1.58 8.67
N ASP A 35 -17.48 1.21 8.61
CA ASP A 35 -18.26 0.82 9.80
C ASP A 35 -18.40 -0.70 9.97
N THR A 36 -18.26 -1.48 8.88
CA THR A 36 -18.53 -2.94 8.87
C THR A 36 -17.28 -3.80 8.64
N VAL A 37 -16.11 -3.28 9.00
CA VAL A 37 -14.82 -3.95 8.75
C VAL A 37 -14.68 -5.23 9.59
N HIS A 38 -14.42 -6.35 8.91
CA HIS A 38 -14.21 -7.65 9.55
C HIS A 38 -12.82 -7.74 10.22
N ASP A 39 -12.68 -8.60 11.23
CA ASP A 39 -11.41 -8.83 11.93
C ASP A 39 -10.27 -9.25 10.98
N SER A 40 -10.59 -9.95 9.90
CA SER A 40 -9.61 -10.33 8.88
C SER A 40 -8.99 -9.12 8.20
N THR A 41 -9.80 -8.11 7.87
CA THR A 41 -9.33 -6.88 7.21
C THR A 41 -8.41 -6.09 8.14
N LEU A 42 -8.76 -5.97 9.43
CA LEU A 42 -7.90 -5.34 10.43
C LEU A 42 -6.55 -6.07 10.57
N LYS A 43 -6.56 -7.40 10.61
CA LYS A 43 -5.34 -8.20 10.63
C LYS A 43 -4.50 -8.02 9.37
N SER A 44 -5.13 -7.87 8.20
CA SER A 44 -4.43 -7.58 6.95
C SER A 44 -3.76 -6.21 6.98
N PHE A 45 -4.41 -5.17 7.51
CA PHE A 45 -3.78 -3.87 7.72
C PHE A 45 -2.59 -3.96 8.69
N ASP A 46 -2.73 -4.66 9.82
CA ASP A 46 -1.63 -4.87 10.78
C ASP A 46 -0.45 -5.65 10.15
N ALA A 47 -0.73 -6.62 9.28
CA ALA A 47 0.28 -7.38 8.56
C ALA A 47 1.02 -6.52 7.52
N MET A 48 0.28 -5.73 6.73
CA MET A 48 0.87 -4.80 5.76
C MET A 48 1.70 -3.72 6.44
N ALA A 49 1.28 -3.20 7.60
CA ALA A 49 2.07 -2.24 8.37
C ALA A 49 3.43 -2.82 8.78
N LYS A 50 3.46 -4.07 9.24
CA LYS A 50 4.72 -4.75 9.59
C LYS A 50 5.60 -5.02 8.37
N GLN A 51 5.01 -5.45 7.27
CA GLN A 51 5.74 -5.73 6.05
C GLN A 51 6.37 -4.47 5.44
N THR A 52 5.62 -3.36 5.42
CA THR A 52 6.10 -2.07 4.93
C THR A 52 7.21 -1.48 5.81
N ALA A 53 7.12 -1.64 7.13
CA ALA A 53 8.22 -1.30 8.04
C ALA A 53 9.48 -2.14 7.76
N ALA A 54 9.33 -3.45 7.53
CA ALA A 54 10.45 -4.33 7.19
C ALA A 54 11.13 -3.94 5.86
N TYR A 55 10.42 -3.27 4.96
CA TYR A 55 10.96 -2.71 3.71
C TYR A 55 11.51 -1.29 3.86
N GLY A 56 11.53 -0.73 5.07
CA GLY A 56 11.98 0.64 5.35
C GLY A 56 10.99 1.72 4.93
N MET A 57 9.72 1.38 4.69
CA MET A 57 8.67 2.31 4.27
C MET A 57 7.91 2.87 5.48
N GLU A 58 8.62 3.57 6.37
CA GLU A 58 8.11 4.02 7.68
C GLU A 58 6.83 4.86 7.58
N LEU A 59 6.74 5.79 6.62
CA LEU A 59 5.53 6.61 6.44
C LEU A 59 4.32 5.75 6.05
N LEU A 60 4.50 4.78 5.15
CA LEU A 60 3.44 3.87 4.74
C LEU A 60 2.99 2.99 5.90
N SER A 61 3.95 2.44 6.66
CA SER A 61 3.68 1.66 7.86
C SER A 61 2.86 2.46 8.88
N ALA A 62 3.28 3.70 9.16
CA ALA A 62 2.59 4.58 10.09
C ALA A 62 1.16 4.92 9.64
N LEU A 63 0.93 5.15 8.35
CA LEU A 63 -0.41 5.41 7.81
C LEU A 63 -1.32 4.17 7.91
N LEU A 64 -0.79 2.98 7.64
CA LEU A 64 -1.54 1.72 7.78
C LEU A 64 -1.91 1.44 9.23
N THR A 65 -0.98 1.66 10.18
CA THR A 65 -1.25 1.52 11.62
C THR A 65 -2.31 2.52 12.09
N GLN A 66 -2.18 3.81 11.71
CA GLN A 66 -3.18 4.83 12.05
C GLN A 66 -4.58 4.47 11.54
N LEU A 67 -4.66 3.94 10.31
CA LEU A 67 -5.92 3.51 9.72
C LEU A 67 -6.51 2.31 10.49
N ALA A 68 -5.69 1.29 10.80
CA ALA A 68 -6.13 0.12 11.56
C ALA A 68 -6.62 0.48 12.98
N ASP A 69 -5.89 1.35 13.68
CA ASP A 69 -6.24 1.79 15.03
C ASP A 69 -7.50 2.65 15.04
N GLY A 70 -7.65 3.56 14.07
CA GLY A 70 -8.87 4.34 13.92
C GLY A 70 -10.10 3.46 13.64
N LEU A 71 -9.96 2.43 12.80
CA LEU A 71 -11.03 1.46 12.55
C LEU A 71 -11.39 0.65 13.79
N LYS A 72 -10.40 0.19 14.57
CA LYS A 72 -10.62 -0.48 15.85
C LYS A 72 -11.40 0.43 16.81
N MET A 73 -11.01 1.70 16.90
CA MET A 73 -11.68 2.67 17.77
C MET A 73 -13.12 2.94 17.35
N ARG A 74 -13.38 3.17 16.06
CA ARG A 74 -14.76 3.31 15.53
C ARG A 74 -15.63 2.11 15.88
N ARG A 75 -15.11 0.89 15.70
CA ARG A 75 -15.84 -0.33 16.01
C ARG A 75 -16.20 -0.44 17.49
N HIS A 76 -15.34 0.03 18.39
CA HIS A 76 -15.60 0.03 19.82
C HIS A 76 -16.52 1.19 20.25
N GLN A 77 -16.55 2.29 19.52
CA GLN A 77 -17.33 3.49 19.82
C GLN A 77 -18.60 3.60 18.96
N ILE A 78 -19.45 2.56 18.99
CA ILE A 78 -20.73 2.48 18.25
C ILE A 78 -21.67 3.70 18.50
N ARG A 79 -21.42 4.53 19.53
CA ARG A 79 -22.24 5.72 19.87
C ARG A 79 -21.62 7.08 19.54
N ALA A 80 -20.41 7.16 19.00
CA ALA A 80 -19.78 8.44 18.65
C ALA A 80 -20.14 8.90 17.21
N GLN A 81 -21.42 8.87 16.86
CA GLN A 81 -21.92 9.54 15.66
C GLN A 81 -21.76 11.06 15.86
N GLY A 82 -20.64 11.62 15.40
CA GLY A 82 -20.41 13.07 15.43
C GLY A 82 -18.95 13.52 15.53
N THR A 83 -18.01 12.66 15.91
CA THR A 83 -16.58 13.01 15.92
C THR A 83 -15.96 12.77 14.55
N GLN A 84 -15.50 13.84 13.89
CA GLN A 84 -14.53 13.74 12.80
C GLN A 84 -13.25 13.13 13.38
N ASP A 85 -13.10 11.82 13.29
CA ASP A 85 -11.94 11.08 13.82
C ASP A 85 -10.72 11.10 12.88
N GLY A 86 -10.78 11.91 11.81
CA GLY A 86 -9.69 12.08 10.86
C GLY A 86 -9.43 10.87 9.96
N LEU A 87 -10.21 9.79 10.06
CA LEU A 87 -9.94 8.52 9.36
C LEU A 87 -9.95 8.67 7.84
N ALA A 88 -10.90 9.47 7.32
CA ALA A 88 -10.94 9.83 5.91
C ALA A 88 -9.64 10.55 5.46
N GLY A 89 -9.09 11.42 6.30
CA GLY A 89 -7.82 12.08 6.02
C GLY A 89 -6.62 11.12 6.00
N VAL A 90 -6.61 10.13 6.90
CA VAL A 90 -5.60 9.06 6.89
C VAL A 90 -5.73 8.21 5.62
N TYR A 91 -6.95 7.82 5.24
CA TYR A 91 -7.23 7.09 4.01
C TYR A 91 -6.74 7.86 2.76
N THR A 92 -7.05 9.16 2.65
CA THR A 92 -6.60 9.97 1.51
C THR A 92 -5.07 10.09 1.46
N LYS A 93 -4.40 10.28 2.60
CA LYS A 93 -2.94 10.31 2.65
C LYS A 93 -2.31 8.99 2.23
N LEU A 94 -2.91 7.87 2.65
CA LEU A 94 -2.49 6.53 2.25
C LEU A 94 -2.64 6.33 0.74
N SER A 95 -3.77 6.73 0.15
CA SER A 95 -3.99 6.65 -1.31
C SER A 95 -2.94 7.46 -2.06
N LEU A 96 -2.73 8.72 -1.67
CA LEU A 96 -1.75 9.59 -2.32
C LEU A 96 -0.34 9.01 -2.22
N TYR A 97 0.04 8.44 -1.06
CA TYR A 97 1.35 7.81 -0.91
C TYR A 97 1.54 6.66 -1.89
N ILE A 98 0.51 5.82 -2.06
CA ILE A 98 0.55 4.69 -3.00
C ILE A 98 0.65 5.18 -4.44
N ASP A 99 -0.17 6.16 -4.84
CA ASP A 99 -0.15 6.73 -6.18
C ASP A 99 1.25 7.30 -6.52
N LEU A 100 1.87 8.01 -5.58
CA LEU A 100 3.25 8.50 -5.71
C LEU A 100 4.28 7.36 -5.83
N CYS A 101 4.10 6.26 -5.12
CA CYS A 101 4.97 5.10 -5.24
C CYS A 101 4.84 4.43 -6.62
N GLU A 102 3.63 4.30 -7.14
CA GLU A 102 3.38 3.76 -8.48
C GLU A 102 4.01 4.65 -9.55
N GLU A 103 3.81 5.97 -9.48
CA GLU A 103 4.42 6.93 -10.40
C GLU A 103 5.95 6.84 -10.36
N LYS A 104 6.54 6.78 -9.16
CA LYS A 104 7.99 6.64 -8.98
C LYS A 104 8.52 5.34 -9.61
N ILE A 105 7.78 4.24 -9.50
CA ILE A 105 8.19 2.96 -10.13
C ILE A 105 8.16 3.08 -11.66
N GLU A 106 7.13 3.70 -12.23
CA GLU A 106 7.06 3.90 -13.68
C GLU A 106 8.14 4.87 -14.20
N LEU A 107 8.49 5.92 -13.43
CA LEU A 107 9.63 6.78 -13.73
C LEU A 107 10.96 6.01 -13.67
N ASP A 108 11.17 5.18 -12.65
CA ASP A 108 12.39 4.35 -12.51
C ASP A 108 12.53 3.40 -13.72
N LYS A 109 11.42 2.79 -14.17
CA LYS A 109 11.39 1.96 -15.39
C LYS A 109 11.72 2.79 -16.64
N GLY A 110 11.16 3.99 -16.77
CA GLY A 110 11.44 4.90 -17.87
C GLY A 110 12.93 5.29 -17.92
N ILE A 111 13.51 5.66 -16.79
CA ILE A 111 14.95 5.99 -16.68
C ILE A 111 15.81 4.79 -17.09
N ALA A 112 15.47 3.57 -16.63
CA ALA A 112 16.20 2.37 -17.03
C ALA A 112 16.11 2.12 -18.55
N TYR A 113 14.93 2.30 -19.14
CA TYR A 113 14.69 2.10 -20.57
C TYR A 113 15.44 3.13 -21.43
N TYR A 114 15.29 4.42 -21.14
CA TYR A 114 15.92 5.49 -21.93
C TYR A 114 17.41 5.67 -21.61
N GLY A 115 17.83 5.42 -20.36
CA GLY A 115 19.22 5.53 -19.93
C GLY A 115 20.13 4.40 -20.44
N SER A 116 19.57 3.21 -20.70
CA SER A 116 20.30 2.11 -21.34
C SER A 116 20.43 2.26 -22.86
N GLY A 117 19.64 3.14 -23.49
CA GLY A 117 19.70 3.45 -24.92
C GLY A 117 20.78 4.48 -25.33
N ALA A 118 21.44 5.14 -24.38
CA ALA A 118 22.46 6.16 -24.66
C ALA A 118 23.89 5.61 -24.87
N GLN A 119 24.09 4.29 -24.82
CA GLN A 119 25.37 3.63 -25.06
C GLN A 119 25.31 2.71 -26.28
N CYS A 120 25.03 3.26 -27.47
CA CYS A 120 25.41 2.65 -28.75
C CYS A 120 25.04 3.59 -29.91
N GLN A 121 25.99 4.44 -30.30
CA GLN A 121 26.24 4.87 -31.68
C GLN A 121 27.43 5.85 -31.64
N ASP A 122 28.63 5.30 -31.72
CA ASP A 122 29.81 5.92 -32.34
C ASP A 122 30.68 4.79 -32.94
#